data_AF-A0A7K5NN11-F1
#
_entry.id   AF-A0A7K5NN11-F1
#
_cell.length_a   1.000
_cell.length_b   1.000
_cell.length_c   1.000
_cell.angle_alpha   90.00
_cell.angle_beta   90.00
_cell.angle_gamma   90.00
#
_symmetry.space_group_name_H-M   'P 1'
#
loop_
_entity.id
_entity.type
_entity.pdbx_description
1 polymer ?
#
loop_
_entity_poly.entity_id
_entity_poly.type
_entity_poly.pdbx_seq_one_letter_code
_entity_poly.pdbx_strand_id
1 'polypeptide(L)'
;KLADLELDVSFPCFPDVVTIWSGVSKYVRQQLLKEEPQAVTITGLGTFHIKSCHFFENGKMITFQRPVFSLSRTVAQIRELQHASVPVPEEINKVSVSYKKTHLNVPYSEKVVQHCVQETLDFFCFILKKKEDADFILKDVGTLAIRGTEVTMAFCEDFLLSLNKSTDMIEKLLTKKWVISDKEVTLFPSRFGRVHRFPQFDIRVVPRRVSLPDEETSSDVKSGLSSMGKKGN
;
A
#
# COMPACT_ATOMS: atom_id res chain seq x y z
N LYS A 1 39.90 12.60 4.13
CA LYS A 1 39.42 11.22 4.39
C LYS A 1 38.01 11.31 4.96
N LEU A 2 37.01 11.38 4.08
CA LEU A 2 35.59 11.34 4.39
C LEU A 2 34.93 10.60 3.21
N ALA A 3 35.08 9.30 3.25
CA ALA A 3 34.33 8.33 2.47
C ALA A 3 34.05 7.18 3.44
N ASP A 4 32.95 6.47 3.24
CA ASP A 4 32.51 5.28 3.99
C ASP A 4 31.48 5.51 5.12
N LEU A 5 30.43 6.27 4.82
CA LEU A 5 29.09 5.91 5.30
C LEU A 5 28.22 5.52 4.10
N GLU A 6 28.55 4.40 3.46
CA GLU A 6 27.57 3.67 2.67
C GLU A 6 26.58 3.05 3.65
N LEU A 7 25.39 3.65 3.75
CA LEU A 7 24.26 3.01 4.39
C LEU A 7 23.81 1.88 3.46
N ASP A 8 24.26 0.67 3.77
CA ASP A 8 23.75 -0.58 3.21
C ASP A 8 22.29 -0.79 3.65
N VAL A 9 21.38 -0.03 3.04
CA VAL A 9 19.94 -0.28 3.12
C VAL A 9 19.58 -1.20 1.95
N SER A 10 19.96 -2.47 2.09
CA SER A 10 19.43 -3.54 1.25
C SER A 10 17.91 -3.51 1.30
N PHE A 11 17.28 -3.34 0.14
CA PHE A 11 15.84 -3.20 0.03
C PHE A 11 15.16 -4.53 0.39
N PRO A 12 14.13 -4.54 1.27
CA PRO A 12 13.50 -5.77 1.72
C PRO A 12 12.94 -6.60 0.54
N CYS A 13 13.18 -7.92 0.56
CA CYS A 13 12.59 -8.85 -0.42
C CYS A 13 11.08 -9.02 -0.16
N PHE A 14 10.30 -9.68 -1.03
CA PHE A 14 8.83 -9.73 -0.89
C PHE A 14 8.32 -10.20 0.48
N PRO A 15 8.85 -11.30 1.06
CA PRO A 15 8.45 -11.71 2.41
C PRO A 15 8.70 -10.63 3.46
N ASP A 16 9.76 -9.83 3.29
CA ASP A 16 10.10 -8.75 4.20
C ASP A 16 9.09 -7.60 4.11
N VAL A 17 8.70 -7.20 2.88
CA VAL A 17 7.68 -6.16 2.65
C VAL A 17 6.35 -6.57 3.28
N VAL A 18 5.92 -7.82 3.07
CA VAL A 18 4.69 -8.37 3.70
C VAL A 18 4.79 -8.38 5.23
N THR A 19 5.98 -8.70 5.77
CA THR A 19 6.22 -8.70 7.22
C THR A 19 6.13 -7.28 7.79
N ILE A 20 6.74 -6.30 7.13
CA ILE A 20 6.68 -4.88 7.52
C ILE A 20 5.23 -4.40 7.54
N TRP A 21 4.47 -4.66 6.46
CA TRP A 21 3.06 -4.28 6.40
C TRP A 21 2.17 -5.06 7.38
N SER A 22 2.53 -6.28 7.75
CA SER A 22 1.88 -6.99 8.85
C SER A 22 2.10 -6.27 10.19
N GLY A 23 3.29 -5.72 10.42
CA GLY A 23 3.58 -4.84 11.55
C GLY A 23 2.72 -3.56 11.54
N VAL A 24 2.60 -2.90 10.38
CA VAL A 24 1.76 -1.70 10.21
C VAL A 24 0.28 -2.03 10.49
N SER A 25 -0.21 -3.13 9.92
CA SER A 25 -1.61 -3.56 10.08
C SER A 25 -1.92 -3.88 11.54
N LYS A 26 -0.99 -4.57 12.24
CA LYS A 26 -1.07 -4.83 13.67
C LYS A 26 -1.14 -3.53 14.48
N TYR A 27 -0.32 -2.53 14.15
CA TYR A 27 -0.36 -1.22 14.82
C TYR A 27 -1.73 -0.55 14.64
N VAL A 28 -2.26 -0.50 13.42
CA VAL A 28 -3.58 0.08 13.12
C VAL A 28 -4.66 -0.63 13.93
N ARG A 29 -4.70 -1.98 13.87
CA ARG A 29 -5.64 -2.80 14.62
C ARG A 29 -5.60 -2.51 16.12
N GLN A 30 -4.41 -2.43 16.70
CA GLN A 30 -4.23 -2.15 18.12
C GLN A 30 -4.76 -0.79 18.53
N GLN A 31 -4.53 0.26 17.74
CA GLN A 31 -5.04 1.61 18.06
C GLN A 31 -6.57 1.70 17.96
N LEU A 32 -7.18 0.98 17.00
CA LEU A 32 -8.63 0.99 16.79
C LEU A 32 -9.41 0.17 17.84
N LEU A 33 -8.77 -0.82 18.46
CA LEU A 33 -9.38 -1.71 19.47
C LEU A 33 -9.10 -1.29 20.93
N LYS A 34 -8.53 -0.10 21.14
CA LYS A 34 -8.38 0.46 22.50
C LYS A 34 -9.74 0.77 23.12
N GLU A 35 -9.78 0.88 24.44
CA GLU A 35 -10.94 1.38 25.18
C GLU A 35 -11.34 2.79 24.72
N GLU A 36 -10.35 3.63 24.43
CA GLU A 36 -10.51 4.90 23.72
C GLU A 36 -9.85 4.81 22.34
N PRO A 37 -10.62 4.49 21.28
CA PRO A 37 -10.10 4.37 19.92
C PRO A 37 -9.54 5.69 19.40
N GLN A 38 -8.38 5.60 18.75
CA GLN A 38 -7.77 6.73 18.04
C GLN A 38 -8.00 6.58 16.55
N ALA A 39 -8.19 7.70 15.84
CA ALA A 39 -8.17 7.70 14.39
C ALA A 39 -6.73 7.49 13.91
N VAL A 40 -6.49 6.47 13.09
CA VAL A 40 -5.15 6.10 12.63
C VAL A 40 -4.94 6.48 11.18
N THR A 41 -3.95 7.32 10.92
CA THR A 41 -3.59 7.78 9.59
C THR A 41 -2.39 7.01 9.07
N ILE A 42 -2.56 6.38 7.90
CA ILE A 42 -1.47 5.89 7.08
C ILE A 42 -1.21 6.97 6.04
N THR A 43 -0.14 7.76 6.22
CA THR A 43 0.21 8.86 5.32
C THR A 43 0.34 8.35 3.90
N GLY A 44 -0.35 9.01 2.95
CA GLY A 44 -0.36 8.59 1.54
C GLY A 44 -1.38 7.50 1.20
N LEU A 45 -2.09 6.92 2.18
CA LEU A 45 -3.16 5.95 1.93
C LEU A 45 -4.52 6.47 2.41
N GLY A 46 -4.69 6.69 3.70
CA GLY A 46 -5.96 7.13 4.29
C GLY A 46 -5.99 7.09 5.81
N THR A 47 -7.18 7.29 6.38
CA THR A 47 -7.41 7.33 7.83
C THR A 47 -8.49 6.34 8.23
N PHE A 48 -8.20 5.51 9.23
CA PHE A 48 -9.15 4.63 9.88
C PHE A 48 -9.69 5.29 11.14
N HIS A 49 -10.98 5.12 11.43
CA HIS A 49 -11.57 5.51 12.70
C HIS A 49 -12.78 4.65 13.03
N ILE A 50 -13.22 4.68 14.28
CA ILE A 50 -14.42 3.98 14.74
C ILE A 50 -15.54 5.01 14.93
N LYS A 51 -16.73 4.69 14.41
CA LYS A 51 -17.95 5.48 14.57
C LYS A 51 -18.98 4.67 15.35
N SER A 52 -19.46 5.23 16.46
CA SER A 52 -20.62 4.69 17.17
C SER A 52 -21.90 4.91 16.34
N CYS A 53 -22.53 3.83 15.94
CA CYS A 53 -23.84 3.82 15.28
C CYS A 53 -24.88 3.27 16.25
N HIS A 54 -26.11 3.77 16.16
CA HIS A 54 -27.19 3.38 17.07
C HIS A 54 -28.40 2.93 16.25
N PHE A 55 -29.10 1.90 16.71
CA PHE A 55 -30.46 1.63 16.24
C PHE A 55 -31.34 1.16 17.39
N PHE A 56 -32.65 1.29 17.20
CA PHE A 56 -33.66 0.83 18.15
C PHE A 56 -34.15 -0.56 17.75
N GLU A 57 -34.12 -1.49 18.70
CA GLU A 57 -34.65 -2.84 18.53
C GLU A 57 -35.25 -3.31 19.86
N ASN A 58 -36.46 -3.85 19.81
CA ASN A 58 -37.21 -4.34 20.98
C ASN A 58 -37.28 -3.33 22.14
N GLY A 59 -37.46 -2.04 21.81
CA GLY A 59 -37.53 -0.96 22.79
C GLY A 59 -36.20 -0.57 23.45
N LYS A 60 -35.07 -1.16 23.02
CA LYS A 60 -33.73 -0.83 23.51
C LYS A 60 -32.89 -0.20 22.40
N MET A 61 -32.10 0.80 22.77
CA MET A 61 -31.08 1.35 21.89
C MET A 61 -29.87 0.44 21.94
N ILE A 62 -29.44 -0.06 20.79
CA ILE A 62 -28.25 -0.90 20.66
C ILE A 62 -27.18 -0.08 19.94
N THR A 63 -25.98 -0.05 20.53
CA THR A 63 -24.82 0.68 20.01
C THR A 63 -23.85 -0.27 19.32
N PHE A 64 -23.37 0.14 18.15
CA PHE A 64 -22.43 -0.61 17.31
C PHE A 64 -21.21 0.23 17.05
N GLN A 65 -20.05 -0.40 17.13
CA GLN A 65 -18.79 0.19 16.76
C GLN A 65 -18.55 -0.15 15.28
N ARG A 66 -18.71 0.86 14.42
CA ARG A 66 -18.53 0.73 12.97
C ARG A 66 -17.13 1.24 12.59
N PRO A 67 -16.25 0.41 12.02
CA PRO A 67 -15.02 0.91 11.44
C PRO A 67 -15.30 1.65 10.14
N VAL A 68 -14.58 2.73 9.92
CA VAL A 68 -14.69 3.59 8.73
C VAL A 68 -13.29 3.88 8.22
N PHE A 69 -13.13 3.80 6.90
CA PHE A 69 -11.91 4.21 6.21
C PHE A 69 -12.21 5.42 5.32
N SER A 70 -11.42 6.48 5.52
CA SER A 70 -11.47 7.69 4.72
C SER A 70 -10.21 7.78 3.87
N LEU A 71 -10.37 7.73 2.55
CA LEU A 71 -9.26 7.77 1.60
C LEU A 71 -8.50 9.10 1.71
N SER A 72 -7.18 9.06 1.58
CA SER A 72 -6.36 10.28 1.60
C SER A 72 -6.64 11.14 0.36
N ARG A 73 -6.51 12.47 0.50
CA ARG A 73 -6.66 13.41 -0.63
C ARG A 73 -5.70 13.07 -1.77
N THR A 74 -4.47 12.69 -1.46
CA THR A 74 -3.44 12.30 -2.45
C THR A 74 -3.93 11.17 -3.36
N VAL A 75 -4.54 10.13 -2.78
CA VAL A 75 -5.05 8.99 -3.55
C VAL A 75 -6.39 9.32 -4.19
N ALA A 76 -7.28 10.03 -3.48
CA ALA A 76 -8.60 10.42 -4.00
C ALA A 76 -8.52 11.28 -5.27
N GLN A 77 -7.50 12.14 -5.39
CA GLN A 77 -7.29 12.99 -6.57
C GLN A 77 -6.79 12.21 -7.79
N ILE A 78 -6.26 10.99 -7.61
CA ILE A 78 -5.87 10.14 -8.74
C ILE A 78 -7.14 9.68 -9.43
N ARG A 79 -7.32 9.94 -10.72
CA ARG A 79 -8.47 9.44 -11.50
C ARG A 79 -9.87 9.79 -10.95
N GLU A 80 -10.00 10.82 -10.13
CA GLU A 80 -11.29 11.24 -9.55
C GLU A 80 -12.00 10.08 -8.82
N LEU A 81 -11.26 9.36 -7.97
CA LEU A 81 -11.79 8.21 -7.24
C LEU A 81 -13.03 8.61 -6.43
N GLN A 82 -14.12 7.94 -6.73
CA GLN A 82 -15.39 8.03 -6.02
C GLN A 82 -15.25 7.30 -4.70
N HIS A 83 -15.29 8.06 -3.61
CA HIS A 83 -15.19 7.53 -2.26
C HIS A 83 -16.24 8.19 -1.38
N ALA A 84 -16.81 7.40 -0.48
CA ALA A 84 -17.62 7.94 0.60
C ALA A 84 -16.69 8.71 1.55
N SER A 85 -16.61 10.04 1.38
CA SER A 85 -15.87 10.89 2.30
C SER A 85 -16.69 11.05 3.58
N VAL A 86 -16.40 10.20 4.56
CA VAL A 86 -16.88 10.39 5.93
C VAL A 86 -15.80 11.16 6.68
N PRO A 87 -16.04 12.44 7.05
CA PRO A 87 -15.08 13.19 7.82
C PRO A 87 -14.85 12.50 9.17
N VAL A 88 -13.60 12.46 9.60
CA VAL A 88 -13.27 12.03 10.96
C VAL A 88 -13.81 13.10 11.92
N PRO A 89 -14.64 12.74 12.91
CA PRO A 89 -15.11 13.69 13.91
C PRO A 89 -13.95 14.38 14.62
N GLU A 90 -14.08 15.68 14.90
CA GLU A 90 -13.01 16.50 15.49
C GLU A 90 -12.63 16.05 16.90
N GLU A 91 -13.54 15.37 17.59
CA GLU A 91 -13.36 14.86 18.95
C GLU A 91 -12.46 13.62 19.00
N ILE A 92 -12.26 12.94 17.87
CA ILE A 92 -11.43 11.73 17.82
C ILE A 92 -9.96 12.13 17.68
N ASN A 93 -9.17 11.76 18.68
CA ASN A 93 -7.72 11.90 18.63
C ASN A 93 -7.13 11.20 17.40
N LYS A 94 -6.50 11.99 16.53
CA LYS A 94 -5.86 11.51 15.30
C LYS A 94 -4.37 11.27 15.51
N VAL A 95 -3.91 10.07 15.19
CA VAL A 95 -2.50 9.66 15.22
C VAL A 95 -2.08 9.13 13.87
N SER A 96 -0.81 9.29 13.50
CA SER A 96 -0.24 8.63 12.33
C SER A 96 0.40 7.31 12.72
N VAL A 97 0.56 6.40 11.76
CA VAL A 97 1.35 5.17 11.96
C VAL A 97 2.74 5.55 12.48
N SER A 98 3.07 5.01 13.65
CA SER A 98 4.36 5.25 14.29
C SER A 98 5.34 4.17 13.84
N TYR A 99 6.33 4.52 13.02
CA TYR A 99 7.38 3.60 12.60
C TYR A 99 8.24 3.15 13.79
N LYS A 100 8.48 4.04 14.76
CA LYS A 100 9.06 3.70 16.07
C LYS A 100 8.29 2.60 16.82
N LYS A 101 6.95 2.57 16.77
CA LYS A 101 6.18 1.49 17.42
C LYS A 101 6.02 0.26 16.50
N THR A 102 6.00 0.47 15.20
CA THR A 102 5.85 -0.59 14.19
C THR A 102 7.08 -1.47 14.12
N HIS A 103 8.29 -0.89 14.12
CA HIS A 103 9.54 -1.65 14.04
C HIS A 103 9.75 -2.58 15.25
N LEU A 104 9.14 -2.30 16.40
CA LEU A 104 9.16 -3.20 17.56
C LEU A 104 8.44 -4.54 17.31
N ASN A 105 7.63 -4.63 16.24
CA ASN A 105 6.89 -5.83 15.87
C ASN A 105 7.52 -6.60 14.71
N VAL A 106 8.63 -6.12 14.14
CA VAL A 106 9.25 -6.70 12.94
C VAL A 106 10.78 -6.68 13.06
N PRO A 107 11.53 -7.57 12.40
CA PRO A 107 12.99 -7.63 12.53
C PRO A 107 13.72 -6.58 11.68
N TYR A 108 13.13 -5.40 11.48
CA TYR A 108 13.70 -4.32 10.65
C TYR A 108 13.83 -3.03 11.45
N SER A 109 14.78 -2.18 11.08
CA SER A 109 14.94 -0.87 11.73
C SER A 109 13.79 0.08 11.39
N GLU A 110 13.57 1.09 12.24
CA GLU A 110 12.57 2.14 11.99
C GLU A 110 12.71 2.78 10.59
N LYS A 111 13.95 3.04 10.17
CA LYS A 111 14.24 3.64 8.85
C LYS A 111 13.85 2.72 7.70
N VAL A 112 14.15 1.42 7.80
CA VAL A 112 13.77 0.42 6.78
C VAL A 112 12.25 0.28 6.71
N VAL A 113 11.57 0.24 7.86
CA VAL A 113 10.10 0.21 7.92
C VAL A 113 9.50 1.43 7.23
N GLN A 114 9.98 2.63 7.56
CA GLN A 114 9.49 3.87 6.95
C GLN A 114 9.68 3.88 5.43
N HIS A 115 10.90 3.59 4.95
CA HIS A 115 11.18 3.57 3.51
C HIS A 115 10.34 2.51 2.78
N CYS A 116 10.23 1.30 3.33
CA CYS A 116 9.42 0.24 2.74
C CYS A 116 7.94 0.64 2.61
N VAL A 117 7.37 1.27 3.63
CA VAL A 117 5.98 1.76 3.60
C VAL A 117 5.80 2.83 2.53
N GLN A 118 6.72 3.80 2.48
CA GLN A 118 6.68 4.89 1.51
C GLN A 118 6.76 4.37 0.07
N GLU A 119 7.75 3.53 -0.23
CA GLU A 119 7.96 2.98 -1.57
C GLU A 119 6.80 2.08 -2.02
N THR A 120 6.22 1.31 -1.10
CA THR A 120 5.02 0.51 -1.40
C THR A 120 3.83 1.40 -1.80
N LEU A 121 3.63 2.53 -1.11
CA LEU A 121 2.54 3.47 -1.39
C LEU A 121 2.80 4.29 -2.65
N ASP A 122 4.05 4.63 -2.94
CA ASP A 122 4.44 5.28 -4.19
C ASP A 122 4.17 4.35 -5.38
N PHE A 123 4.52 3.06 -5.26
CA PHE A 123 4.19 2.06 -6.27
C PHE A 123 2.68 1.86 -6.41
N PHE A 124 1.93 1.85 -5.31
CA PHE A 124 0.47 1.80 -5.34
C PHE A 124 -0.13 2.97 -6.13
N CYS A 125 0.31 4.19 -5.82
CA CYS A 125 -0.12 5.38 -6.55
C CYS A 125 0.27 5.32 -8.03
N PHE A 126 1.43 4.77 -8.37
CA PHE A 126 1.86 4.55 -9.75
C PHE A 126 0.91 3.63 -10.52
N ILE A 127 0.54 2.48 -9.95
CA ILE A 127 -0.44 1.54 -10.54
C ILE A 127 -1.80 2.24 -10.76
N LEU A 128 -2.27 2.98 -9.75
CA LEU A 128 -3.54 3.71 -9.88
C LEU A 128 -3.47 4.78 -10.98
N LYS A 129 -2.35 5.51 -11.13
CA LYS A 129 -2.16 6.48 -12.23
C LYS A 129 -2.17 5.82 -13.61
N LYS A 130 -1.73 4.56 -13.72
CA LYS A 130 -1.81 3.75 -14.95
C LYS A 130 -3.22 3.25 -15.28
N LYS A 131 -4.21 3.61 -14.46
CA LYS A 131 -5.61 3.21 -14.59
C LYS A 131 -5.86 1.72 -14.37
N GLU A 132 -4.93 1.04 -13.72
CA GLU A 132 -5.04 -0.37 -13.35
C GLU A 132 -5.77 -0.52 -12.01
N ASP A 133 -6.42 -1.68 -11.83
CA ASP A 133 -7.13 -2.00 -10.60
C ASP A 133 -6.17 -2.54 -9.54
N ALA A 134 -6.43 -2.27 -8.26
CA ALA A 134 -5.57 -2.69 -7.19
C ALA A 134 -6.34 -3.08 -5.91
N ASP A 135 -5.79 -4.03 -5.17
CA ASP A 135 -6.20 -4.39 -3.81
C ASP A 135 -5.07 -4.06 -2.85
N PHE A 136 -5.38 -3.37 -1.76
CA PHE A 136 -4.46 -3.11 -0.67
C PHE A 136 -4.91 -3.85 0.58
N ILE A 137 -4.17 -4.90 0.93
CA ILE A 137 -4.50 -5.82 2.02
C ILE A 137 -3.80 -5.38 3.29
N LEU A 138 -4.58 -5.07 4.32
CA LEU A 138 -4.11 -4.81 5.68
C LEU A 138 -4.48 -6.01 6.55
N LYS A 139 -3.48 -6.85 6.83
CA LYS A 139 -3.65 -8.12 7.55
C LYS A 139 -4.40 -7.92 8.87
N ASP A 140 -5.40 -8.75 9.14
CA ASP A 140 -6.24 -8.73 10.35
C ASP A 140 -7.06 -7.44 10.53
N VAL A 141 -7.16 -6.59 9.51
CA VAL A 141 -7.97 -5.36 9.50
C VAL A 141 -8.97 -5.40 8.35
N GLY A 142 -8.51 -5.56 7.11
CA GLY A 142 -9.37 -5.54 5.93
C GLY A 142 -8.63 -5.33 4.61
N THR A 143 -9.39 -5.21 3.53
CA THR A 143 -8.88 -4.98 2.18
C THR A 143 -9.52 -3.73 1.57
N LEU A 144 -8.68 -2.83 1.06
CA LEU A 144 -9.07 -1.70 0.24
C LEU A 144 -9.01 -2.10 -1.23
N ALA A 145 -10.16 -2.28 -1.87
CA ALA A 145 -10.27 -2.55 -3.29
C ALA A 145 -10.54 -1.27 -4.08
N ILE A 146 -9.80 -1.06 -5.16
CA ILE A 146 -10.02 0.02 -6.13
C ILE A 146 -10.29 -0.61 -7.50
N ARG A 147 -11.45 -0.31 -8.07
CA ARG A 147 -11.93 -0.83 -9.36
C ARG A 147 -12.37 0.32 -10.26
N GLY A 148 -11.53 0.68 -11.23
CA GLY A 148 -11.71 1.89 -12.02
C GLY A 148 -11.67 3.15 -11.13
N THR A 149 -12.84 3.75 -10.92
CA THR A 149 -13.02 4.92 -10.04
C THR A 149 -13.65 4.57 -8.70
N GLU A 150 -14.09 3.33 -8.50
CA GLU A 150 -14.80 2.90 -7.31
C GLU A 150 -13.83 2.45 -6.22
N VAL A 151 -14.06 2.91 -4.99
CA VAL A 151 -13.24 2.60 -3.82
C VAL A 151 -14.09 1.89 -2.78
N THR A 152 -13.66 0.70 -2.40
CA THR A 152 -14.38 -0.17 -1.46
C THR A 152 -13.43 -0.61 -0.35
N MET A 153 -13.75 -0.25 0.89
CA MET A 153 -13.07 -0.82 2.05
C MET A 153 -13.94 -1.93 2.65
N ALA A 154 -13.40 -3.14 2.66
CA ALA A 154 -13.99 -4.27 3.35
C ALA A 154 -13.16 -4.65 4.57
N PHE A 155 -13.82 -5.06 5.64
CA PHE A 155 -13.17 -5.36 6.92
C PHE A 155 -13.23 -6.86 7.21
N CYS A 156 -12.16 -7.39 7.80
CA CYS A 156 -12.11 -8.78 8.21
C CYS A 156 -13.14 -9.06 9.32
N GLU A 157 -13.84 -10.20 9.24
CA GLU A 157 -14.85 -10.57 10.25
C GLU A 157 -14.26 -10.66 11.66
N ASP A 158 -13.06 -11.21 11.82
CA ASP A 158 -12.38 -11.30 13.12
C ASP A 158 -12.09 -9.92 13.74
N PHE A 159 -11.83 -8.91 12.91
CA PHE A 159 -11.67 -7.54 13.37
C PHE A 159 -13.01 -6.96 13.84
N LEU A 160 -14.08 -7.17 13.07
CA LEU A 160 -15.43 -6.73 13.44
C LEU A 160 -15.93 -7.40 14.73
N LEU A 161 -15.61 -8.68 14.91
CA LEU A 161 -15.91 -9.45 16.11
C LEU A 161 -15.13 -8.96 17.31
N SER A 162 -13.84 -8.65 17.14
CA SER A 162 -13.03 -8.05 18.20
C SER A 162 -13.57 -6.68 18.63
N LEU A 163 -14.14 -5.92 17.70
CA LEU A 163 -14.65 -4.58 17.92
C LEU A 163 -16.04 -4.58 18.60
N ASN A 164 -16.95 -5.46 18.20
CA ASN A 164 -18.35 -5.48 18.69
C ASN A 164 -18.64 -6.61 19.69
N LYS A 165 -17.74 -7.58 19.85
CA LYS A 165 -17.83 -8.71 20.80
C LYS A 165 -19.10 -9.57 20.68
N SER A 166 -19.81 -9.50 19.56
CA SER A 166 -21.07 -10.23 19.31
C SER A 166 -21.27 -10.52 17.83
N THR A 167 -21.50 -11.79 17.48
CA THR A 167 -21.74 -12.23 16.10
C THR A 167 -23.04 -11.69 15.53
N ASP A 168 -24.14 -11.68 16.32
CA ASP A 168 -25.42 -11.07 15.93
C ASP A 168 -25.25 -9.60 15.55
N MET A 169 -24.36 -8.90 16.26
CA MET A 169 -24.10 -7.49 15.94
C MET A 169 -23.40 -7.32 14.59
N ILE A 170 -22.46 -8.22 14.26
CA ILE A 170 -21.77 -8.21 12.96
C ILE A 170 -22.74 -8.52 11.84
N GLU A 171 -23.59 -9.54 12.01
CA GLU A 171 -24.61 -9.90 11.01
C GLU A 171 -25.52 -8.72 10.70
N LYS A 172 -25.92 -7.94 11.71
CA LYS A 172 -26.71 -6.73 11.52
C LYS A 172 -25.93 -5.62 10.80
N LEU A 173 -24.64 -5.42 11.10
CA LEU A 173 -23.78 -4.47 10.39
C LEU A 173 -23.67 -4.81 8.90
N LEU A 174 -23.49 -6.08 8.57
CA LEU A 174 -23.38 -6.59 7.20
C LEU A 174 -24.73 -6.50 6.47
N THR A 175 -25.82 -6.93 7.11
CA THR A 175 -27.17 -6.91 6.52
C THR A 175 -27.64 -5.48 6.21
N LYS A 176 -27.30 -4.51 7.08
CA LYS A 176 -27.57 -3.08 6.85
C LYS A 176 -26.62 -2.43 5.84
N LYS A 177 -25.63 -3.17 5.31
CA LYS A 177 -24.56 -2.67 4.43
C LYS A 177 -23.80 -1.47 5.02
N TRP A 178 -23.68 -1.42 6.34
CA TRP A 178 -22.85 -0.41 7.01
C TRP A 178 -21.37 -0.74 6.89
N VAL A 179 -21.07 -2.02 6.75
CA VAL A 179 -19.74 -2.59 6.57
C VAL A 179 -19.82 -3.63 5.45
N ILE A 180 -18.71 -3.83 4.74
CA ILE A 180 -18.54 -4.88 3.72
C ILE A 180 -17.56 -5.91 4.29
N SER A 181 -17.87 -7.20 4.17
CA SER A 181 -16.97 -8.28 4.57
C SER A 181 -15.87 -8.49 3.52
N ASP A 182 -14.65 -8.81 3.94
CA ASP A 182 -13.53 -9.09 3.03
C ASP A 182 -13.80 -10.27 2.07
N LYS A 183 -14.65 -11.23 2.48
CA LYS A 183 -15.16 -12.30 1.62
C LYS A 183 -15.84 -11.76 0.36
N GLU A 184 -16.52 -10.61 0.46
CA GLU A 184 -17.20 -9.97 -0.67
C GLU A 184 -16.22 -9.27 -1.62
N VAL A 185 -15.00 -8.94 -1.18
CA VAL A 185 -14.01 -8.28 -2.06
C VAL A 185 -13.60 -9.16 -3.24
N THR A 186 -13.58 -10.48 -3.01
CA THR A 186 -13.29 -11.48 -4.05
C THR A 186 -14.29 -11.47 -5.20
N LEU A 187 -15.47 -10.87 -4.98
CA LEU A 187 -16.56 -10.82 -5.95
C LEU A 187 -16.55 -9.57 -6.84
N PHE A 188 -15.64 -8.60 -6.62
CA PHE A 188 -15.54 -7.43 -7.50
C PHE A 188 -14.63 -7.74 -8.69
N PRO A 189 -15.19 -8.05 -9.88
CA PRO A 189 -14.38 -8.33 -11.06
C PRO A 189 -13.55 -7.11 -11.42
N SER A 190 -12.33 -7.34 -11.89
CA SER A 190 -11.53 -6.26 -12.47
C SER A 190 -12.24 -5.68 -13.69
N ARG A 191 -12.24 -4.36 -13.82
CA ARG A 191 -12.70 -3.68 -15.03
C ARG A 191 -11.68 -3.78 -16.17
N PHE A 192 -10.40 -4.01 -15.85
CA PHE A 192 -9.27 -3.96 -16.79
C PHE A 192 -8.47 -5.28 -16.87
N GLY A 193 -9.01 -6.36 -16.29
CA GLY A 193 -8.48 -7.72 -16.40
C GLY A 193 -7.47 -8.13 -15.32
N ARG A 194 -6.55 -7.25 -14.90
CA ARG A 194 -5.58 -7.53 -13.83
C ARG A 194 -5.82 -6.65 -12.61
N VAL A 195 -5.82 -7.26 -11.42
CA VAL A 195 -5.77 -6.57 -10.13
C VAL A 195 -4.40 -6.75 -9.51
N HIS A 196 -3.71 -5.65 -9.23
CA HIS A 196 -2.45 -5.66 -8.51
C HIS A 196 -2.71 -5.78 -7.01
N ARG A 197 -2.08 -6.73 -6.33
CA ARG A 197 -2.24 -6.90 -4.88
C ARG A 197 -1.08 -6.22 -4.15
N PHE A 198 -1.41 -5.49 -3.11
CA PHE A 198 -0.48 -4.80 -2.22
C PHE A 198 -0.67 -5.41 -0.82
N PRO A 199 0.40 -5.66 -0.06
CA PRO A 199 1.83 -5.42 -0.35
C PRO A 199 2.52 -6.53 -1.19
N GLN A 200 1.77 -7.44 -1.81
CA GLN A 200 2.33 -8.60 -2.53
C GLN A 200 2.52 -8.33 -4.03
N PHE A 201 3.73 -7.96 -4.46
CA PHE A 201 4.03 -7.69 -5.88
C PHE A 201 4.78 -8.83 -6.57
N ASP A 202 4.61 -8.96 -7.88
CA ASP A 202 5.54 -9.68 -8.75
C ASP A 202 6.49 -8.67 -9.39
N ILE A 203 7.72 -8.54 -8.88
CA ILE A 203 8.79 -7.80 -9.59
C ILE A 203 9.37 -8.77 -10.61
N ARG A 204 9.08 -8.52 -11.88
CA ARG A 204 9.81 -9.17 -12.97
C ARG A 204 11.18 -8.49 -13.07
N VAL A 205 12.25 -9.22 -12.77
CA VAL A 205 13.60 -8.76 -13.06
C VAL A 205 13.71 -8.63 -14.57
N VAL A 206 13.73 -7.40 -15.08
CA VAL A 206 14.08 -7.13 -16.47
C VAL A 206 15.59 -7.13 -16.55
N PRO A 207 16.24 -8.03 -17.32
CA PRO A 207 17.68 -7.96 -17.53
C PRO A 207 18.02 -6.55 -18.04
N ARG A 208 18.95 -5.86 -17.38
CA ARG A 208 19.51 -4.62 -17.93
C ARG A 208 20.00 -4.93 -19.34
N ARG A 209 19.52 -4.18 -20.34
CA ARG A 209 20.14 -4.22 -21.67
C ARG A 209 21.60 -3.85 -21.46
N VAL A 210 22.50 -4.79 -21.74
CA VAL A 210 23.93 -4.51 -21.82
C VAL A 210 24.08 -3.54 -22.98
N SER A 211 24.38 -2.28 -22.70
CA SER A 211 24.93 -1.38 -23.70
C SER A 211 26.24 -2.01 -24.15
N LEU A 212 26.27 -2.48 -25.39
CA LEU A 212 27.50 -2.87 -26.06
C LEU A 212 28.46 -1.65 -26.01
N PRO A 213 29.74 -1.83 -25.67
CA PRO A 213 30.69 -0.75 -25.77
C PRO A 213 30.81 -0.33 -27.23
N ASP A 214 30.69 0.97 -27.47
CA ASP A 214 30.98 1.58 -28.77
C ASP A 214 32.44 1.24 -29.14
N GLU A 215 32.63 0.58 -30.28
CA GLU A 215 33.97 0.48 -30.88
C GLU A 215 34.44 1.89 -31.21
N GLU A 216 35.42 2.37 -30.46
CA GLU A 216 36.26 3.49 -30.85
C GLU A 216 37.04 3.11 -32.13
N THR A 217 36.48 3.40 -33.30
CA THR A 217 37.30 3.62 -34.50
C THR A 217 37.92 5.02 -34.41
N SER A 218 39.08 5.11 -33.77
CA SER A 218 39.98 6.26 -33.92
C SER A 218 40.94 6.01 -35.10
N SER A 219 40.85 6.92 -36.06
CA SER A 219 41.67 7.06 -37.25
C SER A 219 43.16 7.24 -36.97
N ASP A 220 44.01 6.61 -37.78
CA ASP A 220 45.34 7.14 -38.09
C ASP A 220 45.54 7.18 -39.61
N VAL A 221 45.27 8.36 -40.19
CA VAL A 221 45.80 8.76 -41.49
C VAL A 221 47.19 9.33 -41.24
N LYS A 222 48.23 8.61 -41.64
CA LYS A 222 49.51 9.23 -41.99
C LYS A 222 49.93 8.85 -43.40
N SER A 223 49.98 9.90 -44.20
CA SER A 223 50.54 10.02 -45.52
C SER A 223 51.99 9.53 -45.57
N GLY A 224 52.32 8.87 -46.68
CA GLY A 224 53.68 8.47 -47.04
C GLY A 224 53.75 8.14 -48.52
N LEU A 225 53.68 9.17 -49.37
CA LEU A 225 54.17 9.08 -50.74
C LEU A 225 55.69 8.88 -50.69
N SER A 226 56.20 7.75 -51.20
CA SER A 226 57.56 7.67 -51.72
C SER A 226 57.71 6.52 -52.73
N SER A 227 57.80 6.93 -54.00
CA SER A 227 58.86 6.56 -54.94
C SER A 227 59.10 5.09 -55.33
N MET A 228 58.80 4.83 -56.62
CA MET A 228 59.63 4.13 -57.62
C MET A 228 60.31 2.80 -57.26
N GLY A 229 60.04 1.79 -58.10
CA GLY A 229 61.15 1.12 -58.80
C GLY A 229 61.10 -0.40 -58.93
N LYS A 230 60.69 -0.85 -60.13
CA LYS A 230 61.28 -1.92 -60.97
C LYS A 230 61.15 -3.43 -60.61
N LYS A 231 60.78 -4.15 -61.70
CA LYS A 231 61.19 -5.50 -62.17
C LYS A 231 60.70 -6.68 -61.34
N GLY A 232 59.83 -7.53 -61.88
CA GLY A 232 60.12 -8.62 -62.83
C GLY A 232 59.44 -9.86 -62.22
N ASN A 233 58.75 -10.74 -62.92
CA ASN A 233 59.01 -11.40 -64.19
C ASN A 233 57.66 -11.83 -64.79
#